data_AF-A0A1C5P3H0-F1
#
_entry.id   AF-A0A1C5P3H0-F1
#
_cell.length_a   1.000
_cell.length_b   1.000
_cell.length_c   1.000
_cell.angle_alpha   90.00
_cell.angle_beta   90.00
_cell.angle_gamma   90.00
#
_symmetry.space_group_name_H-M   'P 1'
#
loop_
_entity.id
_entity.type
_entity.pdbx_description
1 polymer ?
#
loop_
_entity_poly.entity_id
_entity_poly.type
_entity_poly.pdbx_seq_one_letter_code
_entity_poly.pdbx_strand_id
1 'polypeptide(L)'
;MMASVSEEQKNARRKAMLLLEHMDRTEKGLSDRLRQAGFSAEATEDAMEYVRSYGYLNDLRYAENYISFRMGTKSRQKILQELSGKGVDRATALAAWEAAAEVEQPDELAVLRATVQKKCQPDSALDEKAMRRLQGFLLRRGFSYGDISHVLDEMHITCERNSFLSE
;
A
#
# COMPACT_ATOMS: atom_id res chain seq x y z
N MET A 1 -1.60 -35.81 -27.30
CA MET A 1 -2.31 -36.26 -26.07
C MET A 1 -2.43 -35.03 -25.18
N MET A 2 -3.64 -34.48 -25.00
CA MET A 2 -3.85 -33.43 -24.00
C MET A 2 -3.84 -34.12 -22.63
N ALA A 3 -2.91 -33.75 -21.75
CA ALA A 3 -2.91 -34.24 -20.38
C ALA A 3 -4.26 -33.88 -19.74
N SER A 4 -4.95 -34.87 -19.17
CA SER A 4 -6.20 -34.63 -18.46
C SER A 4 -5.93 -33.75 -17.26
N VAL A 5 -6.60 -32.59 -17.18
CA VAL A 5 -6.49 -31.66 -16.04
C VAL A 5 -6.82 -32.41 -14.75
N SER A 6 -5.91 -32.39 -13.77
CA SER A 6 -6.08 -33.06 -12.49
C SER A 6 -7.22 -32.45 -11.67
N GLU A 7 -7.80 -33.20 -10.73
CA GLU A 7 -8.82 -32.66 -9.82
C GLU A 7 -8.26 -31.52 -8.96
N GLU A 8 -6.98 -31.59 -8.59
CA GLU A 8 -6.31 -30.51 -7.87
C GLU A 8 -6.24 -29.23 -8.71
N GLN A 9 -5.86 -29.32 -9.98
CA GLN A 9 -5.84 -28.20 -10.93
C GLN A 9 -7.23 -27.58 -11.10
N LYS A 10 -8.29 -28.39 -11.25
CA LYS A 10 -9.67 -27.90 -11.31
C LYS A 10 -10.08 -27.14 -10.04
N ASN A 11 -9.69 -27.66 -8.87
CA ASN A 11 -9.98 -27.02 -7.58
C ASN A 11 -9.20 -25.71 -7.40
N ALA A 12 -7.94 -25.66 -7.82
CA ALA A 12 -7.11 -24.45 -7.82
C ALA A 12 -7.71 -23.36 -8.72
N ARG A 13 -8.13 -23.71 -9.95
CA ARG A 13 -8.83 -22.79 -10.87
C ARG A 13 -10.11 -22.26 -10.25
N ARG A 14 -10.96 -23.13 -9.68
CA ARG A 14 -12.20 -22.72 -9.00
C ARG A 14 -11.91 -21.76 -7.85
N LYS A 15 -10.88 -22.05 -7.03
CA LYS A 15 -10.48 -21.17 -5.94
C LYS A 15 -9.99 -19.82 -6.46
N ALA A 16 -9.19 -19.81 -7.53
CA ALA A 16 -8.69 -18.59 -8.15
C ALA A 16 -9.83 -17.69 -8.63
N MET A 17 -10.83 -18.27 -9.31
CA MET A 17 -12.04 -17.56 -9.74
C MET A 17 -12.81 -16.97 -8.56
N LEU A 18 -13.06 -17.77 -7.50
CA LEU A 18 -13.75 -17.28 -6.29
C LEU A 18 -12.98 -16.15 -5.59
N LEU A 19 -11.64 -16.20 -5.60
CA LEU A 19 -10.84 -15.12 -5.08
C LEU A 19 -11.07 -13.85 -5.92
N LEU A 20 -10.89 -13.93 -7.24
CA LEU A 20 -11.01 -12.78 -8.15
C LEU A 20 -12.43 -12.18 -8.18
N GLU A 21 -13.47 -12.99 -8.03
CA GLU A 21 -14.86 -12.53 -7.90
C GLU A 21 -15.06 -11.67 -6.64
N HIS A 22 -14.40 -12.05 -5.54
CA HIS A 22 -14.51 -11.30 -4.28
C HIS A 22 -13.75 -9.96 -4.31
N MET A 23 -12.57 -9.91 -4.93
CA MET A 23 -11.71 -8.72 -4.96
C MET A 23 -10.60 -8.86 -6.01
N ASP A 24 -10.23 -7.74 -6.62
CA ASP A 24 -9.00 -7.63 -7.43
C ASP A 24 -7.76 -8.11 -6.66
N ARG A 25 -6.86 -8.79 -7.36
CA ARG A 25 -5.57 -9.25 -6.83
C ARG A 25 -4.47 -9.04 -7.85
N THR A 26 -3.26 -8.84 -7.32
CA THR A 26 -2.04 -8.94 -8.13
C THR A 26 -1.76 -10.39 -8.49
N GLU A 27 -0.95 -10.62 -9.53
CA GLU A 27 -0.53 -11.97 -9.91
C GLU A 27 0.10 -12.71 -8.71
N LYS A 28 1.07 -12.06 -8.04
CA LYS A 28 1.72 -12.60 -6.84
C LYS A 28 0.71 -12.85 -5.73
N GLY A 29 -0.20 -11.91 -5.47
CA GLY A 29 -1.20 -12.02 -4.42
C GLY A 29 -2.16 -13.17 -4.64
N LEU A 30 -2.52 -13.47 -5.89
CA LEU A 30 -3.34 -14.64 -6.22
C LEU A 30 -2.56 -15.94 -6.03
N SER A 31 -1.36 -16.04 -6.60
CA SER A 31 -0.48 -17.20 -6.45
C SER A 31 -0.20 -17.53 -4.98
N ASP A 32 0.17 -16.53 -4.18
CA ASP A 32 0.45 -16.72 -2.75
C ASP A 32 -0.78 -17.23 -1.99
N ARG A 33 -1.97 -16.76 -2.34
CA ARG A 33 -3.23 -17.23 -1.72
C ARG A 33 -3.60 -18.65 -2.11
N LEU A 34 -3.31 -19.07 -3.33
CA LEU A 34 -3.50 -20.46 -3.76
C LEU A 34 -2.52 -21.39 -3.01
N ARG A 35 -1.25 -21.01 -2.90
CA ARG A 35 -0.25 -21.77 -2.12
C ARG A 35 -0.62 -21.85 -0.64
N GLN A 36 -1.06 -20.74 -0.04
CA GLN A 36 -1.56 -20.73 1.35
C GLN A 36 -2.81 -21.60 1.55
N ALA A 37 -3.61 -21.80 0.49
CA ALA A 37 -4.75 -22.71 0.51
C ALA A 37 -4.36 -24.19 0.37
N GLY A 38 -3.07 -24.50 0.22
CA GLY A 38 -2.54 -25.86 0.19
C GLY A 38 -2.39 -26.48 -1.20
N PHE A 39 -2.58 -25.71 -2.28
CA PHE A 39 -2.39 -26.22 -3.65
C PHE A 39 -0.91 -26.40 -3.98
N SER A 40 -0.60 -27.46 -4.72
CA SER A 40 0.73 -27.73 -5.27
C SER A 40 1.20 -26.59 -6.19
N ALA A 41 2.52 -26.53 -6.43
CA ALA A 41 3.11 -25.55 -7.34
C ALA A 41 2.57 -25.71 -8.77
N GLU A 42 2.39 -26.95 -9.23
CA GLU A 42 1.83 -27.27 -10.54
C GLU A 42 0.36 -26.84 -10.65
N ALA A 43 -0.47 -27.16 -9.65
CA ALA A 43 -1.87 -26.73 -9.65
C ALA A 43 -2.03 -25.21 -9.54
N THR A 44 -1.13 -24.54 -8.81
CA THR A 44 -1.10 -23.08 -8.73
C THR A 44 -0.75 -22.47 -10.09
N GLU A 45 0.31 -22.94 -10.74
CA GLU A 45 0.74 -22.41 -12.05
C GLU A 45 -0.35 -22.62 -13.11
N ASP A 46 -0.96 -23.80 -13.14
CA ASP A 46 -2.09 -24.10 -14.02
C ASP A 46 -3.28 -23.14 -13.81
N ALA A 47 -3.62 -22.85 -12.55
CA ALA A 47 -4.68 -21.90 -12.23
C ALA A 47 -4.31 -20.45 -12.63
N MET A 48 -3.04 -20.05 -12.43
CA MET A 48 -2.53 -18.74 -12.83
C MET A 48 -2.55 -18.58 -14.36
N GLU A 49 -2.10 -19.58 -15.11
CA GLU A 49 -2.16 -19.59 -16.58
C GLU A 49 -3.60 -19.54 -17.08
N TYR A 50 -4.50 -20.30 -16.44
CA TYR A 50 -5.92 -20.26 -16.74
C TYR A 50 -6.48 -18.84 -16.61
N VAL A 51 -6.37 -18.19 -15.46
CA VAL A 51 -6.95 -16.84 -15.27
C VAL A 51 -6.25 -15.77 -16.12
N ARG A 52 -4.96 -15.95 -16.44
CA ARG A 52 -4.22 -15.07 -17.35
C ARG A 52 -4.73 -15.20 -18.78
N SER A 53 -5.08 -16.41 -19.23
CA SER A 53 -5.61 -16.65 -20.58
C SER A 53 -6.96 -15.94 -20.83
N TYR A 54 -7.73 -15.68 -19.77
CA TYR A 54 -8.98 -14.90 -19.83
C TYR A 54 -8.79 -13.41 -19.53
N GLY A 55 -7.55 -12.95 -19.25
CA GLY A 55 -7.27 -11.54 -18.95
C GLY A 55 -7.85 -11.05 -17.62
N TYR A 56 -8.08 -11.94 -16.66
CA TYR A 56 -8.64 -11.55 -15.35
C TYR A 56 -7.62 -10.86 -14.43
N LEU A 57 -6.33 -11.04 -14.71
CA LEU A 57 -5.24 -10.39 -13.97
C LEU A 57 -4.78 -9.12 -14.69
N ASN A 58 -4.70 -8.02 -13.94
CA ASN A 58 -4.19 -6.75 -14.43
C ASN A 58 -3.54 -5.99 -13.27
N ASP A 59 -2.24 -6.16 -13.11
CA ASP A 59 -1.45 -5.53 -12.04
C ASP A 59 -1.37 -4.00 -12.21
N LEU A 60 -1.45 -3.48 -13.43
CA LEU A 60 -1.52 -2.04 -13.69
C LEU A 60 -2.81 -1.45 -13.13
N ARG A 61 -3.97 -2.01 -13.51
CA ARG A 61 -5.28 -1.59 -12.98
C ARG A 61 -5.34 -1.72 -11.46
N TYR A 62 -4.78 -2.80 -10.91
CA TYR A 62 -4.67 -2.96 -9.46
C TYR A 62 -3.87 -1.81 -8.83
N ALA A 63 -2.71 -1.47 -9.41
CA ALA A 63 -1.84 -0.42 -8.91
C ALA A 63 -2.49 0.97 -9.00
N GLU A 64 -3.17 1.30 -10.09
CA GLU A 64 -3.90 2.56 -10.27
C GLU A 64 -4.96 2.74 -9.17
N ASN A 65 -5.81 1.74 -8.98
CA ASN A 65 -6.83 1.73 -7.93
C ASN A 65 -6.21 1.85 -6.53
N TYR A 66 -5.11 1.12 -6.29
CA TYR A 66 -4.40 1.16 -5.01
C TYR A 66 -3.81 2.55 -4.72
N ILE A 67 -3.21 3.20 -5.73
CA ILE A 67 -2.60 4.51 -5.62
C ILE A 67 -3.66 5.56 -5.35
N SER A 68 -4.73 5.61 -6.16
CA SER A 68 -5.85 6.55 -5.97
C SER A 68 -6.42 6.47 -4.54
N PHE A 69 -6.61 5.26 -4.01
CA PHE A 69 -7.12 5.10 -2.64
C PHE A 69 -6.14 5.49 -1.53
N ARG A 70 -4.83 5.54 -1.82
CA ARG A 70 -3.79 5.74 -0.79
C ARG A 70 -3.09 7.07 -0.86
N MET A 71 -3.05 7.73 -2.01
CA MET A 71 -2.32 8.99 -2.22
C MET A 71 -2.76 10.09 -1.25
N GLY A 72 -4.04 10.16 -0.88
CA GLY A 72 -4.54 11.11 0.11
C GLY A 72 -4.18 10.79 1.57
N THR A 73 -3.35 9.77 1.84
CA THR A 73 -3.03 9.33 3.21
C THR A 73 -1.59 8.91 3.45
N LYS A 74 -0.79 8.74 2.39
CA LYS A 74 0.58 8.21 2.44
C LYS A 74 1.42 8.89 1.37
N SER A 75 2.72 8.92 1.61
CA SER A 75 3.69 9.31 0.57
C SER A 75 3.68 8.32 -0.60
N ARG A 76 4.01 8.83 -1.78
CA ARG A 76 4.41 8.12 -3.00
C ARG A 76 5.39 7.02 -2.69
N GLN A 77 6.48 7.32 -1.99
CA GLN A 77 7.50 6.32 -1.69
C GLN A 77 6.91 5.15 -0.89
N LYS A 78 6.05 5.43 0.09
CA LYS A 78 5.39 4.37 0.85
C LYS A 78 4.48 3.52 -0.01
N ILE A 79 3.68 4.15 -0.87
CA ILE A 79 2.73 3.46 -1.74
C ILE A 79 3.48 2.55 -2.72
N LEU A 80 4.55 3.05 -3.36
CA LEU A 80 5.37 2.26 -4.27
C LEU A 80 6.05 1.08 -3.55
N GLN A 81 6.52 1.28 -2.31
CA GLN A 81 7.05 0.19 -1.48
C GLN A 81 5.98 -0.88 -1.18
N GLU A 82 4.76 -0.46 -0.84
CA GLU A 82 3.64 -1.37 -0.55
C GLU A 82 3.23 -2.17 -1.79
N LEU A 83 3.20 -1.53 -2.97
CA LEU A 83 2.94 -2.19 -4.26
C LEU A 83 4.02 -3.22 -4.61
N SER A 84 5.29 -2.89 -4.39
CA SER A 84 6.39 -3.84 -4.57
C SER A 84 6.25 -5.06 -3.65
N GLY A 85 5.87 -4.86 -2.39
CA GLY A 85 5.57 -5.96 -1.46
C GLY A 85 4.44 -6.87 -1.96
N LYS A 86 3.46 -6.29 -2.65
CA LYS A 86 2.33 -6.98 -3.30
C LYS A 86 2.68 -7.63 -4.64
N GLY A 87 3.92 -7.49 -5.10
CA GLY A 87 4.42 -8.12 -6.33
C GLY A 87 4.20 -7.33 -7.60
N VAL A 88 3.72 -6.08 -7.51
CA VAL A 88 3.68 -5.19 -8.66
C VAL A 88 5.11 -4.76 -8.95
N ASP A 89 5.56 -4.96 -10.19
CA ASP A 89 6.90 -4.55 -10.59
C ASP A 89 7.05 -3.02 -10.60
N ARG A 90 8.30 -2.55 -10.57
CA ARG A 90 8.60 -1.13 -10.45
C ARG A 90 8.09 -0.32 -11.65
N ALA A 91 8.18 -0.85 -12.86
CA ALA A 91 7.78 -0.11 -14.05
C ALA A 91 6.25 0.08 -14.07
N THR A 92 5.50 -0.99 -13.77
CA THR A 92 4.04 -0.94 -13.64
C THR A 92 3.60 0.00 -12.53
N ALA A 93 4.23 -0.07 -11.35
CA ALA A 93 3.89 0.81 -10.22
C ALA A 93 4.16 2.30 -10.53
N LEU A 94 5.25 2.61 -11.26
CA LEU A 94 5.55 3.97 -11.69
C LEU A 94 4.57 4.45 -12.76
N ALA A 95 4.26 3.63 -13.76
CA ALA A 95 3.28 3.98 -14.79
C ALA A 95 1.89 4.28 -14.18
N ALA A 96 1.44 3.43 -13.25
CA ALA A 96 0.20 3.66 -12.51
C ALA A 96 0.24 4.95 -11.67
N TRP A 97 1.40 5.30 -11.11
CA TRP A 97 1.57 6.56 -10.38
C TRP A 97 1.41 7.77 -11.28
N GLU A 98 2.09 7.79 -12.43
CA GLU A 98 1.99 8.91 -13.37
C GLU A 98 0.55 9.09 -13.85
N ALA A 99 -0.13 8.00 -14.23
CA ALA A 99 -1.55 8.04 -14.62
C ALA A 99 -2.46 8.62 -13.53
N ALA A 100 -2.26 8.21 -12.26
CA ALA A 100 -3.03 8.74 -11.15
C ALA A 100 -2.68 10.21 -10.83
N ALA A 101 -1.41 10.60 -10.97
CA ALA A 101 -0.93 11.94 -10.72
C ALA A 101 -1.41 12.96 -11.76
N GLU A 102 -1.62 12.55 -13.01
CA GLU A 102 -2.24 13.39 -14.04
C GLU A 102 -3.68 13.81 -13.67
N VAL A 103 -4.42 12.93 -13.00
CA VAL A 103 -5.82 13.17 -12.60
C VAL A 103 -5.91 13.95 -11.29
N GLU A 104 -5.18 13.51 -10.26
CA GLU A 104 -5.37 14.00 -8.88
C GLU A 104 -4.37 15.08 -8.45
N GLN A 105 -3.24 15.22 -9.18
CA GLN A 105 -2.16 16.17 -8.88
C GLN A 105 -1.78 16.20 -7.38
N PRO A 106 -1.30 15.06 -6.82
CA PRO A 106 -1.13 14.90 -5.39
C PRO A 106 -0.05 15.84 -4.82
N ASP A 107 -0.42 16.64 -3.82
CA ASP A 107 0.51 17.40 -2.97
C ASP A 107 0.76 16.62 -1.66
N GLU A 108 1.94 16.01 -1.55
CA GLU A 108 2.32 15.23 -0.37
C GLU A 108 2.39 16.08 0.91
N LEU A 109 2.80 17.35 0.80
CA LEU A 109 2.84 18.25 1.96
C LEU A 109 1.43 18.61 2.40
N ALA A 110 0.50 18.85 1.47
CA ALA A 110 -0.91 19.04 1.82
C ALA A 110 -1.51 17.80 2.50
N VAL A 111 -1.21 16.60 2.00
CA VAL A 111 -1.64 15.34 2.63
C VAL A 111 -1.04 15.20 4.04
N LEU A 112 0.23 15.55 4.21
CA LEU A 112 0.91 15.53 5.50
C LEU A 112 0.26 16.51 6.49
N ARG A 113 0.05 17.78 6.10
CA ARG A 113 -0.66 18.79 6.90
C ARG A 113 -2.04 18.30 7.34
N ALA A 114 -2.85 17.82 6.39
CA ALA A 114 -4.18 17.28 6.69
C ALA A 114 -4.12 16.06 7.63
N THR A 115 -3.04 15.27 7.55
CA THR A 115 -2.82 14.11 8.44
C THR A 115 -2.43 14.55 9.85
N VAL A 116 -1.59 15.58 10.00
CA VAL A 116 -1.23 16.19 11.30
C VAL A 116 -2.46 16.82 11.93
N GLN A 117 -3.24 17.58 11.17
CA GLN A 117 -4.44 18.28 11.66
C GLN A 117 -5.52 17.33 12.21
N LYS A 118 -5.57 16.08 11.72
CA LYS A 118 -6.43 15.01 12.28
C LYS A 118 -5.98 14.51 13.65
N LYS A 119 -4.78 14.89 14.12
CA LYS A 119 -4.17 14.44 15.38
C LYS A 119 -4.02 15.55 16.40
N CYS A 120 -3.68 16.76 15.97
CA CYS A 120 -3.58 17.94 16.81
C CYS A 120 -3.93 19.21 16.02
N GLN A 121 -4.35 20.26 16.72
CA GLN A 121 -4.57 21.57 16.12
C GLN A 121 -3.24 22.30 15.91
N PRO A 122 -3.14 23.27 15.00
CA PRO A 122 -2.03 24.22 14.98
C PRO A 122 -1.79 24.84 16.37
N ASP A 123 -0.54 25.26 16.62
CA ASP A 123 -0.10 25.85 17.90
C ASP A 123 -0.20 24.91 19.12
N SER A 124 -0.41 23.61 18.92
CA SER A 124 -0.46 22.65 20.02
C SER A 124 0.93 22.41 20.62
N ALA A 125 1.00 22.45 21.95
CA ALA A 125 2.13 21.91 22.71
C ALA A 125 1.85 20.44 23.06
N LEU A 126 2.74 19.53 22.64
CA LEU A 126 2.64 18.10 22.89
C LEU A 126 3.70 17.67 23.89
N ASP A 127 3.37 16.72 24.77
CA ASP A 127 4.39 16.05 25.57
C ASP A 127 5.32 15.18 24.68
N GLU A 128 6.49 14.81 25.19
CA GLU A 128 7.47 13.99 24.45
C GLU A 128 6.92 12.64 23.95
N LYS A 129 5.95 12.07 24.67
CA LYS A 129 5.35 10.78 24.32
C LYS A 129 4.38 10.93 23.16
N ALA A 130 3.57 11.99 23.17
CA ALA A 130 2.63 12.36 22.12
C ALA A 130 3.39 12.77 20.85
N MET A 131 4.44 13.59 20.96
CA MET A 131 5.30 13.98 19.84
C MET A 131 5.93 12.75 19.17
N ARG A 132 6.56 11.86 19.95
CA ARG A 132 7.14 10.61 19.40
C ARG A 132 6.08 9.72 18.73
N ARG A 133 4.87 9.64 19.29
CA ARG A 133 3.76 8.87 18.70
C ARG A 133 3.31 9.48 17.36
N LEU A 134 3.20 10.81 17.28
CA LEU A 134 2.85 11.52 16.06
C LEU A 134 3.90 11.31 14.96
N GLN A 135 5.17 11.61 15.25
CA GLN A 135 6.26 11.42 14.30
C GLN A 135 6.35 9.96 13.83
N GLY A 136 6.30 8.99 14.75
CA GLY A 136 6.29 7.57 14.39
C GLY A 136 5.11 7.16 13.51
N PHE A 137 3.92 7.76 13.73
CA PHE A 137 2.75 7.53 12.89
C PHE A 137 2.92 8.08 11.47
N LEU A 138 3.55 9.24 11.31
CA LEU A 138 3.83 9.88 10.03
C LEU A 138 4.93 9.12 9.26
N LEU A 139 5.99 8.69 9.95
CA LEU A 139 7.05 7.87 9.37
C LEU A 139 6.54 6.53 8.83
N ARG A 140 5.58 5.90 9.51
CA ARG A 140 4.94 4.66 9.00
C ARG A 140 4.10 4.90 7.74
N ARG A 141 3.71 6.15 7.46
CA ARG A 141 3.10 6.59 6.19
C ARG A 141 4.13 7.02 5.14
N GLY A 142 5.41 6.95 5.49
CA GLY A 142 6.58 7.18 4.64
C GLY A 142 6.90 8.65 4.37
N PHE A 143 6.34 9.59 5.13
CA PHE A 143 6.80 10.96 5.08
C PHE A 143 8.23 11.05 5.61
N SER A 144 9.06 11.87 4.97
CA SER A 144 10.45 12.04 5.39
C SER A 144 10.52 12.81 6.71
N TYR A 145 11.61 12.64 7.46
CA TYR A 145 11.85 13.47 8.66
C TYR A 145 11.90 14.96 8.33
N GLY A 146 12.42 15.33 7.16
CA GLY A 146 12.49 16.72 6.70
C GLY A 146 11.10 17.32 6.52
N ASP A 147 10.21 16.64 5.79
CA ASP A 147 8.84 17.11 5.56
C ASP A 147 8.03 17.15 6.85
N ILE A 148 8.22 16.14 7.72
CA ILE A 148 7.58 16.10 9.03
C ILE A 148 8.02 17.30 9.87
N SER A 149 9.33 17.56 9.97
CA SER A 149 9.84 18.72 10.72
C SER A 149 9.28 20.02 10.14
N HIS A 150 9.35 20.18 8.82
CA HIS A 150 8.85 21.36 8.13
C HIS A 150 7.38 21.64 8.42
N VAL A 151 6.52 20.63 8.32
CA VAL A 151 5.07 20.78 8.58
C VAL A 151 4.79 21.03 10.06
N LEU A 152 5.51 20.39 10.98
CA LEU A 152 5.33 20.65 12.41
C LEU A 152 5.75 22.08 12.77
N ASP A 153 6.84 22.58 12.20
CA ASP A 153 7.31 23.96 12.38
C ASP A 153 6.33 24.97 11.76
N GLU A 154 5.86 24.70 10.54
CA GLU A 154 4.83 25.49 9.82
C GLU A 154 3.54 25.61 10.64
N MET A 155 3.12 24.52 11.29
CA MET A 155 1.91 24.46 12.11
C MET A 155 2.16 24.84 13.59
N HIS A 156 3.37 25.29 13.95
CA HIS A 156 3.78 25.66 15.31
C HIS A 156 3.51 24.57 16.36
N ILE A 157 3.66 23.30 15.98
CA ILE A 157 3.51 22.16 16.90
C ILE A 157 4.80 22.02 17.71
N THR A 158 4.73 22.29 19.00
CA THR A 158 5.90 22.27 19.88
C THR A 158 5.93 21.02 20.76
N CYS A 159 7.12 20.65 21.23
CA CYS A 159 7.29 19.60 22.23
C CYS A 159 7.60 20.24 23.58
N GLU A 160 6.76 20.02 24.58
CA GLU A 160 7.08 20.37 25.96
C GLU A 160 8.25 19.49 26.42
N ARG A 161 9.40 20.11 26.69
CA ARG A 161 10.50 19.43 27.37
C ARG A 161 10.12 19.34 28.83
N ASN A 162 9.95 18.11 29.33
CA ASN A 162 9.81 17.89 30.76
C ASN A 162 11.16 18.22 31.41
N SER A 163 11.26 19.43 31.97
CA SER A 163 12.36 19.85 32.84
C SER A 163 12.29 19.09 34.16
N PHE A 164 12.65 17.82 34.17
CA PHE A 164 12.80 17.02 35.39
C PHE A 164 14.17 16.35 35.41
N LEU A 165 15.22 17.17 35.50
CA LEU A 165 16.54 16.77 36.03
C LEU A 165 17.14 17.96 36.78
N SER A 166 16.67 18.18 38.00
CA SER A 166 17.41 18.88 39.04
C SER A 166 16.75 18.60 40.39
N GLU A 167 17.24 17.54 41.05
CA GLU A 167 17.64 17.50 42.47
C GLU A 167 18.29 16.14 42.78
#